data_AF-A0A2E0R4V5-F1
#
_entry.id   AF-A0A2E0R4V5-F1
#
_cell.length_a   1.000
_cell.length_b   1.000
_cell.length_c   1.000
_cell.angle_alpha   90.00
_cell.angle_beta   90.00
_cell.angle_gamma   90.00
#
_symmetry.space_group_name_H-M   'P 1'
#
loop_
_entity.id
_entity.type
_entity.pdbx_description
1 polymer ?
#
loop_
_entity_poly.entity_id
_entity_poly.type
_entity_poly.pdbx_seq_one_letter_code
_entity_poly.pdbx_strand_id
1 'polypeptide(L)'
;MATSNSKFIELQNLTFALIGREYAFDSASFKRLVTLFNQGAQRAYRASNYWERYLVVGEERQVSNSKVASTQESKDDIDTFLRIYKQKPFERNHAQECDFYVEGGSAKILGSSANASSVFVTYKKALDVDLGPNAGSNTQIPAEFMPYMAHYAAYTWQRSVEQNASENNFALSLGIVNQVLEDELAKIEAQGVFNTNVARKFKTYRNT
;
A
#
# COMPACT_ATOMS: atom_id res chain seq x y z
N MET A 1 0.24 -7.14 -11.93
CA MET A 1 0.34 -5.71 -12.29
C MET A 1 1.81 -5.27 -12.29
N ALA A 2 2.14 -4.08 -12.79
CA ALA A 2 3.48 -3.75 -13.24
C ALA A 2 4.50 -3.74 -12.08
N THR A 3 5.40 -4.72 -12.10
CA THR A 3 6.61 -4.76 -11.26
C THR A 3 7.58 -3.61 -11.58
N SER A 4 7.27 -2.79 -12.59
CA SER A 4 8.06 -1.64 -12.98
C SER A 4 7.96 -0.50 -11.97
N ASN A 5 9.09 0.15 -11.75
CA ASN A 5 9.17 1.40 -11.00
C ASN A 5 9.09 2.56 -11.99
N SER A 6 8.28 3.56 -11.66
CA SER A 6 8.33 4.87 -12.30
C SER A 6 9.36 5.74 -11.61
N LYS A 7 9.80 6.80 -12.28
CA LYS A 7 10.78 7.73 -11.71
C LYS A 7 10.08 8.94 -11.07
N PHE A 8 10.69 9.49 -10.02
CA PHE A 8 10.19 10.71 -9.38
C PHE A 8 10.04 11.89 -10.34
N ILE A 9 10.93 12.00 -11.34
CA ILE A 9 10.81 13.03 -12.38
C ILE A 9 9.53 12.90 -13.22
N GLU A 10 9.04 11.67 -13.45
CA GLU A 10 7.81 11.44 -14.22
C GLU A 10 6.58 11.88 -13.42
N LEU A 11 6.55 11.55 -12.12
CA LEU A 11 5.53 12.02 -11.19
C LEU A 11 5.49 13.56 -11.14
N GLN A 12 6.66 14.18 -11.04
CA GLN A 12 6.80 15.63 -11.03
C GLN A 12 6.25 16.25 -12.32
N ASN A 13 6.70 15.77 -13.48
CA ASN A 13 6.28 16.28 -14.77
C ASN A 13 4.77 16.15 -14.99
N LEU A 14 4.18 15.01 -14.61
CA LEU A 14 2.74 14.81 -14.67
C LEU A 14 2.00 15.79 -13.77
N THR A 15 2.46 15.99 -12.55
CA THR A 15 1.84 16.93 -11.60
C THR A 15 1.94 18.36 -12.10
N PHE A 16 3.07 18.78 -12.65
CA PHE A 16 3.25 20.12 -13.22
C PHE A 16 2.38 20.36 -14.44
N ALA A 17 2.19 19.33 -15.28
CA ALA A 17 1.24 19.39 -16.39
C ALA A 17 -0.21 19.57 -15.90
N LEU A 18 -0.61 18.89 -14.83
CA LEU A 18 -1.96 19.01 -14.23
C LEU A 18 -2.19 20.37 -13.55
N ILE A 19 -1.16 20.91 -12.88
CA ILE A 19 -1.24 22.23 -12.24
C ILE A 19 -1.11 23.37 -13.27
N GLY A 20 -0.46 23.11 -14.41
CA GLY A 20 -0.15 24.11 -15.43
C GLY A 20 1.00 25.05 -15.04
N ARG A 21 1.86 24.62 -14.11
CA ARG A 21 2.99 25.42 -13.61
C ARG A 21 4.12 24.53 -13.12
N GLU A 22 5.35 24.97 -13.39
CA GLU A 22 6.57 24.35 -12.87
C GLU A 22 7.06 25.05 -11.59
N TYR A 23 7.66 24.28 -10.69
CA TYR A 23 8.30 24.78 -9.48
C TYR A 23 9.76 24.31 -9.41
N ALA A 24 10.65 25.23 -9.00
CA ALA A 24 12.04 24.88 -8.72
C ALA A 24 12.14 23.94 -7.50
N PHE A 25 13.08 23.00 -7.54
CA PHE A 25 13.26 21.95 -6.53
C PHE A 25 13.49 22.46 -5.10
N ASP A 26 14.15 23.60 -4.91
CA ASP A 26 14.40 24.14 -3.57
C ASP A 26 13.26 25.04 -3.04
N SER A 27 12.25 25.31 -3.86
CA SER A 27 11.16 26.20 -3.47
C SER A 27 10.32 25.61 -2.33
N ALA A 28 9.83 26.48 -1.42
CA ALA A 28 8.93 26.05 -0.35
C ALA A 28 7.64 25.40 -0.90
N SER A 29 7.17 25.86 -2.06
CA SER A 29 6.03 25.29 -2.78
C SER A 29 6.29 23.85 -3.22
N PHE A 30 7.47 23.56 -3.77
CA PHE A 30 7.83 22.19 -4.14
C PHE A 30 7.91 21.28 -2.92
N LYS A 31 8.53 21.74 -1.82
CA LYS A 31 8.59 20.97 -0.56
C LYS A 31 7.19 20.60 -0.05
N ARG A 32 6.21 21.51 -0.18
CA ARG A 32 4.80 21.23 0.15
C ARG A 32 4.18 20.23 -0.83
N LEU A 33 4.44 20.33 -2.13
CA LEU A 33 3.98 19.33 -3.10
C LEU A 33 4.52 17.93 -2.77
N VAL A 34 5.78 17.81 -2.36
CA VAL A 34 6.37 16.54 -1.92
C VAL A 34 5.60 15.95 -0.72
N THR A 35 5.20 16.77 0.25
CA THR A 35 4.36 16.28 1.36
C THR A 35 3.00 15.77 0.88
N LEU A 36 2.41 16.39 -0.15
CA LEU A 36 1.15 15.95 -0.76
C LEU A 36 1.33 14.65 -1.55
N PHE A 37 2.47 14.47 -2.23
CA PHE A 37 2.81 13.18 -2.86
C PHE A 37 2.89 12.07 -1.83
N ASN A 38 3.61 12.27 -0.72
CA ASN A 38 3.70 11.29 0.36
C ASN A 38 2.32 10.96 0.95
N GLN A 39 1.46 11.97 1.13
CA GLN A 39 0.08 11.75 1.56
C GLN A 39 -0.73 10.93 0.53
N GLY A 40 -0.58 11.22 -0.76
CA GLY A 40 -1.19 10.45 -1.85
C GLY A 40 -0.73 8.99 -1.84
N ALA A 41 0.58 8.75 -1.69
CA ALA A 41 1.16 7.41 -1.60
C ALA A 41 0.59 6.63 -0.42
N GLN A 42 0.52 7.25 0.77
CA GLN A 42 -0.07 6.63 1.95
C GLN A 42 -1.55 6.29 1.77
N ARG A 43 -2.32 7.17 1.10
CA ARG A 43 -3.73 6.91 0.81
C ARG A 43 -3.91 5.74 -0.16
N ALA A 44 -3.18 5.71 -1.27
CA ALA A 44 -3.22 4.58 -2.21
C ALA A 44 -2.82 3.28 -1.53
N TYR A 45 -1.73 3.28 -0.76
CA TYR A 45 -1.29 2.14 0.01
C TYR A 45 -2.37 1.63 0.97
N ARG A 46 -3.06 2.51 1.70
CA ARG A 46 -4.13 2.12 2.65
C ARG A 46 -5.43 1.69 1.99
N ALA A 47 -5.66 2.03 0.72
CA ALA A 47 -6.88 1.68 0.00
C ALA A 47 -7.06 0.16 -0.16
N SER A 48 -5.97 -0.61 -0.23
CA SER A 48 -6.03 -2.07 -0.33
C SER A 48 -4.91 -2.75 0.45
N ASN A 49 -5.21 -3.92 1.02
CA ASN A 49 -4.21 -4.80 1.64
C ASN A 49 -3.56 -5.76 0.65
N TYR A 50 -4.04 -5.80 -0.59
CA TYR A 50 -3.69 -6.80 -1.60
C TYR A 50 -2.89 -6.21 -2.77
N TRP A 51 -2.25 -5.07 -2.57
CA TRP A 51 -1.26 -4.56 -3.52
C TRP A 51 -0.16 -5.60 -3.70
N GLU A 52 -0.05 -6.18 -4.90
CA GLU A 52 0.83 -7.33 -5.18
C GLU A 52 2.29 -7.09 -4.82
N ARG A 53 2.77 -5.86 -5.04
CA ARG A 53 4.13 -5.44 -4.67
C ARG A 53 4.41 -5.53 -3.18
N TYR A 54 3.40 -5.28 -2.36
CA TYR A 54 3.51 -5.30 -0.89
C TYR A 54 2.98 -6.60 -0.30
N LEU A 55 2.30 -7.44 -1.10
CA LEU A 55 1.75 -8.69 -0.63
C LEU A 55 2.84 -9.76 -0.65
N VAL A 56 3.25 -10.19 0.54
CA VAL A 56 4.16 -11.33 0.70
C VAL A 56 3.35 -12.51 1.21
N VAL A 57 3.45 -13.65 0.51
CA VAL A 57 2.65 -14.84 0.79
C VAL A 57 3.52 -15.96 1.32
N GLY A 58 3.22 -16.40 2.55
CA GLY A 58 3.81 -17.62 3.11
C GLY A 58 5.32 -17.53 3.31
N GLU A 59 5.83 -16.38 3.73
CA GLU A 59 7.23 -16.24 4.10
C GLU A 59 7.44 -16.84 5.49
N GLU A 60 8.45 -17.70 5.64
CA GLU A 60 8.82 -18.24 6.95
C GLU A 60 9.29 -17.11 7.87
N ARG A 61 8.81 -17.05 9.11
CA ARG A 61 9.21 -16.11 10.16
C ARG A 61 9.52 -16.89 11.42
N GLN A 62 10.55 -16.46 12.14
CA GLN A 62 10.92 -17.07 13.42
C GLN A 62 9.90 -16.67 14.49
N VAL A 63 9.60 -17.61 15.39
CA VAL A 63 8.70 -17.38 16.52
C VAL A 63 9.52 -17.32 17.80
N SER A 64 9.38 -16.24 18.55
CA SER A 64 10.00 -16.06 19.86
C SER A 64 8.92 -15.80 20.90
N ASN A 65 8.87 -16.58 21.98
CA ASN A 65 7.82 -16.50 23.01
C ASN A 65 6.40 -16.50 22.43
N SER A 66 6.13 -17.39 21.48
CA SER A 66 4.81 -17.50 20.81
C SER A 66 4.39 -16.23 20.05
N LYS A 67 5.35 -15.36 19.73
CA LYS A 67 5.14 -14.12 19.00
C LYS A 67 5.99 -14.10 17.72
N VAL A 68 5.41 -13.55 16.67
CA VAL A 68 6.11 -13.18 15.44
C VAL A 68 6.30 -11.66 15.46
N ALA A 69 7.55 -11.21 15.47
CA ALA A 69 7.87 -9.79 15.38
C ALA A 69 7.59 -9.24 13.97
N SER A 70 7.14 -7.99 13.89
CA SER A 70 6.93 -7.31 12.60
C SER A 70 8.24 -7.05 11.85
N THR A 71 9.34 -6.87 12.58
CA THR A 71 10.68 -6.66 12.04
C THR A 71 11.55 -7.88 12.32
N GLN A 72 12.28 -8.35 11.31
CA GLN A 72 13.25 -9.46 11.44
C GLN A 72 14.45 -9.17 10.55
N GLU A 73 15.64 -9.57 10.99
CA GLU A 73 16.85 -9.42 10.19
C GLU A 73 16.72 -10.17 8.86
N SER A 74 17.24 -9.55 7.80
CA SER A 74 17.24 -10.10 6.43
C SER A 74 15.85 -10.37 5.82
N LYS A 75 14.80 -9.76 6.37
CA LYS A 75 13.43 -9.85 5.84
C LYS A 75 12.78 -8.47 5.77
N ASP A 76 11.75 -8.37 4.95
CA ASP A 76 11.00 -7.13 4.82
C ASP A 76 10.19 -6.81 6.08
N ASP A 77 10.00 -5.54 6.40
CA ASP A 77 9.19 -5.15 7.54
C ASP A 77 7.69 -5.37 7.28
N ILE A 78 6.99 -5.92 8.28
CA ILE A 78 5.56 -6.20 8.24
C ILE A 78 4.79 -4.97 8.74
N ASP A 79 3.87 -4.45 7.92
CA ASP A 79 2.90 -3.44 8.36
C ASP A 79 1.62 -4.10 8.89
N THR A 80 1.02 -4.98 8.07
CA THR A 80 -0.25 -5.64 8.44
C THR A 80 -0.14 -7.15 8.27
N PHE A 81 -0.35 -7.88 9.37
CA PHE A 81 -0.50 -9.34 9.35
C PHE A 81 -1.85 -9.72 8.73
N LEU A 82 -1.85 -10.57 7.71
CA LEU A 82 -3.09 -11.04 7.07
C LEU A 82 -3.45 -12.45 7.53
N ARG A 83 -2.50 -13.39 7.43
CA ARG A 83 -2.70 -14.80 7.80
C ARG A 83 -1.39 -15.43 8.29
N ILE A 84 -1.52 -16.44 9.15
CA ILE A 84 -0.39 -17.23 9.65
C ILE A 84 -0.71 -18.71 9.46
N TYR A 85 0.27 -19.48 8.99
CA TYR A 85 0.17 -20.91 8.73
C TYR A 85 1.29 -21.67 9.45
N LYS A 86 1.02 -22.93 9.82
CA LYS A 86 2.03 -23.84 10.39
C LYS A 86 2.99 -24.39 9.34
N GLN A 87 2.54 -24.45 8.10
CA GLN A 87 3.26 -25.05 6.97
C GLN A 87 3.18 -24.10 5.79
N LYS A 88 4.14 -24.20 4.86
CA LYS A 88 4.19 -23.31 3.70
C LYS A 88 2.88 -23.40 2.91
N PRO A 89 2.13 -22.30 2.79
CA PRO A 89 0.87 -22.31 2.08
C PRO A 89 1.13 -22.51 0.57
N PHE A 90 0.17 -23.12 -0.13
CA PHE A 90 0.16 -23.31 -1.60
C PHE A 90 1.18 -24.30 -2.19
N GLU A 91 1.97 -25.01 -1.39
CA GLU A 91 2.82 -26.11 -1.89
C GLU A 91 2.16 -27.50 -1.76
N ARG A 92 1.22 -27.66 -0.82
CA ARG A 92 0.46 -28.90 -0.58
C ARG A 92 -1.02 -28.59 -0.39
N ASN A 93 -1.88 -29.60 -0.57
CA ASN A 93 -3.34 -29.42 -0.59
C ASN A 93 -3.95 -28.84 0.70
N HIS A 94 -3.27 -28.89 1.85
CA HIS A 94 -3.81 -28.40 3.13
C HIS A 94 -2.71 -27.82 4.03
N ALA A 95 -2.57 -26.48 4.06
CA ALA A 95 -1.80 -25.80 5.09
C ALA A 95 -2.72 -25.41 6.26
N GLN A 96 -2.35 -25.75 7.49
CA GLN A 96 -3.12 -25.39 8.68
C GLN A 96 -2.91 -23.91 9.03
N GLU A 97 -4.01 -23.16 9.12
CA GLU A 97 -4.03 -21.76 9.60
C GLU A 97 -3.91 -21.73 11.14
N CYS A 98 -3.22 -20.72 11.66
CA CYS A 98 -3.13 -20.43 13.09
C CYS A 98 -3.97 -19.20 13.42
N ASP A 99 -4.71 -19.26 14.53
CA ASP A 99 -5.33 -18.06 15.09
C ASP A 99 -4.26 -17.18 15.74
N PHE A 100 -4.39 -15.86 15.57
CA PHE A 100 -3.46 -14.89 16.12
C PHE A 100 -4.18 -13.59 16.47
N TYR A 101 -3.54 -12.79 17.33
CA TYR A 101 -3.90 -11.40 17.55
C TYR A 101 -2.64 -10.54 17.56
N VAL A 102 -2.77 -9.27 17.19
CA VAL A 102 -1.64 -8.34 17.11
C VAL A 102 -1.55 -7.55 18.42
N GLU A 103 -0.36 -7.53 19.02
CA GLU A 103 -0.04 -6.80 20.24
C GLU A 103 1.33 -6.13 20.09
N GLY A 104 1.38 -4.80 20.19
CA GLY A 104 2.63 -4.04 20.26
C GLY A 104 3.61 -4.28 19.09
N GLY A 105 3.10 -4.38 17.85
CA GLY A 105 3.92 -4.65 16.67
C GLY A 105 4.37 -6.10 16.51
N SER A 106 3.80 -7.03 17.27
CA SER A 106 4.03 -8.47 17.09
C SER A 106 2.71 -9.22 17.00
N ALA A 107 2.66 -10.28 16.20
CA ALA A 107 1.52 -11.19 16.17
C ALA A 107 1.72 -12.31 17.20
N LYS A 108 0.89 -12.38 18.23
CA LYS A 108 0.89 -13.49 19.18
C LYS A 108 0.04 -14.63 18.62
N ILE A 109 0.61 -15.81 18.55
CA ILE A 109 -0.01 -17.01 18.02
C ILE A 109 -0.75 -17.74 19.15
N LEU A 110 -1.95 -18.22 18.87
CA LEU A 110 -2.79 -18.97 19.81
C LEU A 110 -2.66 -20.49 19.61
N GLY A 111 -3.01 -21.25 20.65
CA GLY A 111 -3.15 -22.70 20.62
C GLY A 111 -1.83 -23.48 20.52
N SER A 112 -1.90 -24.73 20.04
CA SER A 112 -0.76 -25.66 19.95
C SER A 112 0.37 -25.20 19.00
N SER A 113 0.11 -24.16 18.20
CA SER A 113 1.08 -23.48 17.34
C SER A 113 2.02 -22.53 18.07
N ALA A 114 1.71 -22.16 19.33
CA ALA A 114 2.48 -21.21 20.12
C ALA A 114 3.92 -21.65 20.41
N ASN A 115 4.21 -22.95 20.26
CA ASN A 115 5.51 -23.58 20.52
C ASN A 115 6.28 -23.96 19.25
N ALA A 116 5.83 -23.54 18.06
CA ALA A 116 6.58 -23.76 16.83
C ALA A 116 7.84 -22.87 16.82
N SER A 117 8.95 -23.35 16.26
CA SER A 117 10.18 -22.55 16.06
C SER A 117 10.01 -21.52 14.95
N SER A 118 9.23 -21.87 13.92
CA SER A 118 8.91 -20.99 12.80
C SER A 118 7.48 -21.19 12.33
N VAL A 119 6.94 -20.15 11.69
CA VAL A 119 5.62 -20.16 11.05
C VAL A 119 5.67 -19.42 9.73
N PHE A 120 4.72 -19.67 8.85
CA PHE A 120 4.64 -19.04 7.54
C PHE A 120 3.60 -17.92 7.58
N VAL A 121 4.01 -16.70 7.28
CA VAL A 121 3.17 -15.50 7.41
C VAL A 121 2.83 -14.96 6.03
N THR A 122 1.56 -14.66 5.81
CA THR A 122 1.09 -13.82 4.72
C THR A 122 0.82 -12.44 5.29
N TYR A 123 1.44 -11.42 4.73
CA TYR A 123 1.37 -10.06 5.25
C TYR A 123 1.49 -9.02 4.16
N LYS A 124 1.14 -7.79 4.53
CA LYS A 124 1.38 -6.57 3.76
C LYS A 124 2.67 -5.92 4.27
N LYS A 125 3.67 -5.82 3.40
CA LYS A 125 4.95 -5.15 3.65
C LYS A 125 4.74 -3.66 3.93
N ALA A 126 5.58 -3.10 4.80
CA ALA A 126 5.62 -1.67 5.08
C ALA A 126 5.88 -0.83 3.82
N LEU A 127 5.24 0.34 3.76
CA LEU A 127 5.44 1.29 2.69
C LEU A 127 6.79 1.98 2.86
N ASP A 128 7.68 1.80 1.89
CA ASP A 128 9.03 2.42 1.85
C ASP A 128 9.06 3.77 1.10
N VAL A 129 7.91 4.31 0.73
CA VAL A 129 7.83 5.58 -0.01
C VAL A 129 7.85 6.74 0.99
N ASP A 130 9.05 7.19 1.37
CA ASP A 130 9.26 8.52 1.96
C ASP A 130 10.05 9.38 0.97
N LEU A 131 9.34 10.16 0.16
CA LEU A 131 9.99 11.10 -0.75
C LEU A 131 10.45 12.29 0.09
N GLY A 132 11.76 12.40 0.30
CA GLY A 132 12.36 13.60 0.86
C GLY A 132 12.20 14.80 -0.08
N PRO A 133 12.26 16.04 0.42
CA PRO A 133 12.19 17.25 -0.40
C PRO A 133 13.33 17.36 -1.42
N ASN A 134 14.43 16.63 -1.19
CA ASN A 134 15.59 16.53 -2.07
C ASN A 134 15.66 15.15 -2.77
N ALA A 135 14.53 14.44 -2.91
CA ALA A 135 14.49 13.17 -3.64
C ALA A 135 15.07 13.38 -5.05
N GLY A 136 16.06 12.57 -5.41
CA GLY A 136 16.69 12.66 -6.73
C GLY A 136 15.70 12.27 -7.82
N SER A 137 15.93 12.76 -9.05
CA SER A 137 15.09 12.45 -10.22
C SER A 137 14.95 10.94 -10.50
N ASN A 138 15.90 10.13 -10.03
CA ASN A 138 15.94 8.68 -10.20
C ASN A 138 15.32 7.89 -9.04
N THR A 139 14.77 8.56 -8.02
CA THR A 139 14.07 7.88 -6.93
C THR A 139 12.91 7.07 -7.52
N GLN A 140 12.86 5.80 -7.14
CA GLN A 140 11.89 4.83 -7.65
C GLN A 140 10.57 4.97 -6.91
N ILE A 141 9.48 5.00 -7.68
CA ILE A 141 8.11 5.11 -7.17
C ILE A 141 7.31 3.95 -7.73
N PRO A 142 6.39 3.35 -6.95
CA PRO A 142 5.46 2.37 -7.48
C PRO A 142 4.66 2.98 -8.64
N ALA A 143 4.78 2.39 -9.83
CA ALA A 143 4.10 2.91 -11.03
C ALA A 143 2.57 2.96 -10.86
N GLU A 144 2.01 1.99 -10.14
CA GLU A 144 0.57 1.92 -9.80
C GLU A 144 0.07 3.14 -9.01
N PHE A 145 0.93 3.74 -8.18
CA PHE A 145 0.53 4.87 -7.34
C PHE A 145 0.72 6.21 -8.05
N MET A 146 1.57 6.26 -9.07
CA MET A 146 1.98 7.51 -9.70
C MET A 146 0.80 8.31 -10.30
N PRO A 147 -0.14 7.71 -11.05
CA PRO A 147 -1.31 8.43 -11.56
C PRO A 147 -2.13 9.05 -10.43
N TYR A 148 -2.44 8.28 -9.39
CA TYR A 148 -3.24 8.77 -8.26
C TYR A 148 -2.50 9.84 -7.45
N MET A 149 -1.21 9.65 -7.17
CA MET A 149 -0.38 10.61 -6.44
C MET A 149 -0.32 11.96 -7.14
N ALA A 150 -0.14 11.97 -8.47
CA ALA A 150 -0.10 13.20 -9.27
C ALA A 150 -1.44 13.95 -9.22
N HIS A 151 -2.55 13.26 -9.48
CA HIS A 151 -3.88 13.87 -9.48
C HIS A 151 -4.27 14.37 -8.09
N TYR A 152 -3.99 13.58 -7.04
CA TYR A 152 -4.27 13.97 -5.65
C TYR A 152 -3.49 15.23 -5.25
N ALA A 153 -2.19 15.29 -5.55
CA ALA A 153 -1.36 16.44 -5.23
C ALA A 153 -1.77 17.68 -6.03
N ALA A 154 -2.07 17.53 -7.32
CA ALA A 154 -2.55 18.64 -8.16
C ALA A 154 -3.88 19.22 -7.63
N TYR A 155 -4.86 18.36 -7.34
CA TYR A 155 -6.16 18.74 -6.78
C TYR A 155 -6.02 19.49 -5.45
N THR A 156 -5.27 18.90 -4.50
CA THR A 156 -5.09 19.49 -3.17
C THR A 156 -4.30 20.80 -3.21
N TRP A 157 -3.32 20.90 -4.11
CA TRP A 157 -2.59 22.13 -4.35
C TRP A 157 -3.48 23.24 -4.90
N GLN A 158 -4.23 22.96 -5.99
CA GLN A 158 -5.13 23.94 -6.61
C GLN A 158 -6.16 24.47 -5.61
N ARG A 159 -6.75 23.58 -4.80
CA ARG A 159 -7.68 23.98 -3.73
C ARG A 159 -7.04 24.91 -2.70
N SER A 160 -5.76 24.73 -2.40
CA SER A 160 -5.07 25.57 -1.42
C SER A 160 -4.73 26.97 -1.96
N VAL A 161 -4.44 27.08 -3.26
CA VAL A 161 -4.03 28.34 -3.90
C VAL A 161 -5.24 29.16 -4.35
N GLU A 162 -6.29 28.52 -4.85
CA GLU A 162 -7.50 29.18 -5.35
C GLU A 162 -8.63 29.08 -4.32
N GLN A 163 -8.49 29.80 -3.20
CA GLN A 163 -9.48 29.78 -2.11
C GLN A 163 -10.88 30.28 -2.52
N ASN A 164 -11.00 31.00 -3.64
CA ASN A 164 -12.25 31.59 -4.13
C ASN A 164 -12.78 30.94 -5.43
N ALA A 165 -12.21 29.81 -5.86
CA ALA A 165 -12.69 29.12 -7.06
C ALA A 165 -14.03 28.38 -6.80
N SER A 166 -14.79 28.15 -7.87
CA SER A 166 -16.13 27.55 -7.77
C SER A 166 -16.09 26.13 -7.20
N GLU A 167 -16.91 25.85 -6.19
CA GLU A 167 -16.98 24.54 -5.52
C GLU A 167 -17.27 23.38 -6.49
N ASN A 168 -18.04 23.65 -7.56
CA ASN A 168 -18.37 22.66 -8.58
C ASN A 168 -17.12 22.12 -9.32
N ASN A 169 -16.12 22.95 -9.61
CA ASN A 169 -14.91 22.50 -10.30
C ASN A 169 -14.06 21.58 -9.41
N PHE A 170 -14.07 21.83 -8.09
CA PHE A 170 -13.38 20.97 -7.12
C PHE A 170 -14.09 19.63 -6.91
N ALA A 171 -15.41 19.60 -6.93
CA ALA A 171 -16.17 18.36 -6.85
C ALA A 171 -15.87 17.43 -8.04
N LEU A 172 -15.81 17.98 -9.26
CA LEU A 172 -15.48 17.22 -10.48
C LEU A 172 -14.05 16.68 -10.46
N SER A 173 -13.07 17.51 -10.08
CA SER A 173 -11.67 17.08 -9.99
C SER A 173 -11.44 16.03 -8.91
N LEU A 174 -12.13 16.12 -7.76
CA LEU A 174 -12.12 15.04 -6.77
C LEU A 174 -12.73 13.74 -7.31
N GLY A 175 -13.79 13.83 -8.12
CA GLY A 175 -14.37 12.68 -8.82
C GLY A 175 -13.35 11.98 -9.71
N ILE A 176 -12.57 12.73 -10.50
CA ILE A 176 -11.49 12.19 -11.34
C ILE A 176 -10.41 11.52 -10.48
N VAL A 177 -9.98 12.15 -9.37
CA VAL A 177 -8.99 11.57 -8.45
C VAL A 177 -9.45 10.22 -7.92
N ASN A 178 -10.72 10.11 -7.52
CA ASN A 178 -11.28 8.85 -7.03
C ASN A 178 -11.39 7.81 -8.14
N GLN A 179 -11.83 8.20 -9.34
CA GLN A 179 -11.89 7.30 -10.50
C GLN A 179 -10.51 6.72 -10.84
N VAL A 180 -9.46 7.54 -10.82
CA VAL A 180 -8.09 7.05 -11.05
C VAL A 180 -7.69 6.01 -10.00
N LEU A 181 -8.04 6.20 -8.73
CA LEU A 181 -7.80 5.19 -7.71
C LEU A 181 -8.60 3.91 -7.94
N GLU A 182 -9.88 4.04 -8.31
CA GLU A 182 -10.77 2.92 -8.60
C GLU A 182 -10.29 2.10 -9.79
N ASP A 183 -9.81 2.74 -10.86
CA ASP A 183 -9.25 2.07 -12.03
C ASP A 183 -8.02 1.23 -11.65
N GLU A 184 -7.13 1.74 -10.78
CA GLU A 184 -5.97 0.99 -10.29
C GLU A 184 -6.39 -0.18 -9.38
N LEU A 185 -7.41 0.02 -8.54
CA LEU A 185 -7.96 -1.05 -7.70
C LEU A 185 -8.66 -2.14 -8.54
N ALA A 186 -9.36 -1.77 -9.62
CA ALA A 186 -10.02 -2.70 -10.51
C ALA A 186 -9.01 -3.63 -11.22
N LYS A 187 -7.81 -3.13 -11.55
CA LYS A 187 -6.74 -3.98 -12.08
C LYS A 187 -6.21 -4.98 -11.05
N ILE A 188 -6.26 -4.68 -9.75
CA ILE A 188 -5.95 -5.67 -8.68
C ILE A 188 -7.05 -6.74 -8.67
N GLU A 189 -8.32 -6.32 -8.72
CA GLU A 189 -9.45 -7.24 -8.67
C GLU A 189 -9.47 -8.21 -9.86
N ALA A 190 -9.20 -7.70 -11.07
CA ALA A 190 -9.13 -8.49 -12.29
C ALA A 190 -8.10 -9.63 -12.25
N GLN A 191 -7.06 -9.51 -11.41
CA GLN A 191 -6.03 -10.54 -11.26
C GLN A 191 -6.45 -11.72 -10.39
N GLY A 192 -7.64 -11.67 -9.77
CA GLY A 192 -8.20 -12.84 -9.09
C GLY A 192 -7.42 -13.26 -7.84
N VAL A 193 -6.65 -12.36 -7.22
CA VAL A 193 -6.05 -12.56 -5.89
C VAL A 193 -7.12 -12.95 -4.86
N PHE A 194 -8.37 -12.53 -5.09
CA PHE A 194 -9.53 -12.92 -4.29
C PHE A 194 -10.04 -14.36 -4.56
N ASN A 195 -9.75 -14.93 -5.73
CA ASN A 195 -10.25 -16.23 -6.20
C ASN A 195 -9.29 -17.39 -5.86
N THR A 196 -8.01 -17.09 -5.66
CA THR A 196 -7.06 -18.02 -5.02
C THR A 196 -7.31 -18.04 -3.51
N ASN A 197 -7.04 -19.15 -2.80
CA ASN A 197 -7.49 -19.39 -1.41
C ASN A 197 -7.03 -18.36 -0.34
N VAL A 198 -6.36 -17.28 -0.73
CA VAL A 198 -5.90 -16.14 0.08
C VAL A 198 -7.05 -15.23 0.56
N ALA A 199 -8.19 -15.16 -0.13
CA ALA A 199 -9.33 -14.32 0.31
C ALA A 199 -10.68 -15.06 0.50
N ARG A 200 -10.73 -16.36 0.17
CA ARG A 200 -11.98 -17.14 0.00
C ARG A 200 -12.82 -17.42 1.28
N LYS A 201 -12.61 -16.71 2.40
CA LYS A 201 -13.32 -17.00 3.68
C LYS A 201 -14.10 -15.84 4.30
N PHE A 202 -14.34 -14.73 3.61
CA PHE A 202 -15.38 -13.78 4.04
C PHE A 202 -16.71 -14.12 3.35
N LYS A 203 -17.35 -15.21 3.80
CA LYS A 203 -18.80 -15.35 3.69
C LYS A 203 -19.36 -14.95 5.05
N THR A 204 -19.83 -13.72 5.18
CA THR A 204 -20.75 -13.40 6.27
C THR A 204 -22.00 -14.24 6.03
N TYR A 205 -22.24 -15.21 6.93
CA TYR A 205 -23.55 -15.82 7.05
C TYR A 205 -24.52 -14.69 7.40
N ARG A 206 -25.27 -14.19 6.42
CA ARG A 206 -26.56 -13.56 6.73
C ARG A 206 -27.45 -14.71 7.19
N ASN A 207 -27.58 -14.84 8.50
CA ASN A 207 -28.60 -15.70 9.09
C ASN A 207 -29.90 -14.89 9.05
N THR A 208 -30.91 -15.49 8.41
CA THR A 208 -32.30 -15.00 8.20
C THR A 208 -32.48 -13.76 7.33
#